data_AF-A0A7C6A8I2-F1
#
_entry.id   AF-A0A7C6A8I2-F1
#
_cell.length_a   1.000
_cell.length_b   1.000
_cell.length_c   1.000
_cell.angle_alpha   90.00
_cell.angle_beta   90.00
_cell.angle_gamma   90.00
#
_symmetry.space_group_name_H-M   'P 1'
#
loop_
_entity.id
_entity.type
_entity.pdbx_description
1 polymer ?
#
loop_
_entity_poly.entity_id
_entity_poly.type
_entity_poly.pdbx_seq_one_letter_code
_entity_poly.pdbx_strand_id
1 'polypeptide(L)' 'MKMSEIKKRYHNKWLLIEVSKYDSEYNIKEGKVLANSPFKSEIYRALLNYTGKNLAIEYVGELPKEMAVLL' A
#
# COMPACT_ATOMS: atom_id res chain seq x y z
N MET A 1 -0.29 2.44 11.98
CA MET A 1 1.15 2.73 11.79
C MET A 1 1.28 3.91 10.86
N LYS A 2 2.31 4.76 11.05
CA LYS A 2 2.55 5.86 10.11
C LYS A 2 3.10 5.34 8.80
N MET A 3 2.76 5.97 7.68
CA MET A 3 3.23 5.52 6.37
C MET A 3 4.77 5.55 6.25
N SER A 4 5.43 6.48 6.94
CA SER A 4 6.91 6.53 7.03
C SER A 4 7.52 5.29 7.69
N GLU A 5 6.86 4.70 8.68
CA GLU A 5 7.30 3.46 9.35
C GLU A 5 7.00 2.23 8.47
N ILE A 6 5.84 2.23 7.81
CA ILE A 6 5.44 1.17 6.87
C ILE A 6 6.46 1.05 5.74
N LYS A 7 6.87 2.17 5.12
CA LYS A 7 7.87 2.19 4.04
C LYS A 7 9.21 1.60 4.47
N LYS A 8 9.66 1.89 5.70
CA LYS A 8 10.91 1.32 6.25
C LYS A 8 10.81 -0.19 6.48
N ARG A 9 9.65 -0.70 6.91
CA ARG A 9 9.46 -2.10 7.26
C ARG A 9 9.24 -3.02 6.06
N TYR A 10 8.63 -2.53 4.99
CA TYR A 10 8.17 -3.36 3.87
C TYR A 10 8.76 -2.96 2.51
N HIS A 11 9.97 -2.41 2.50
CA HIS A 11 10.65 -1.94 1.29
C HIS A 11 10.54 -2.92 0.10
N ASN A 12 10.27 -2.39 -1.10
CA ASN A 12 10.08 -3.13 -2.37
C ASN A 12 8.97 -4.18 -2.35
N LYS A 13 7.87 -3.91 -1.63
CA LYS A 13 6.68 -4.77 -1.62
C LYS A 13 5.43 -4.01 -2.02
N TRP A 14 4.47 -4.76 -2.53
CA TRP A 14 3.07 -4.37 -2.59
C TRP A 14 2.41 -4.62 -1.24
N LEU A 15 1.57 -3.69 -0.82
CA LEU A 15 0.86 -3.71 0.46
C LEU A 15 -0.65 -3.60 0.22
N LEU A 16 -1.42 -4.37 0.98
CA LEU A 16 -2.82 -4.07 1.23
C LEU A 16 -2.92 -3.34 2.57
N ILE A 17 -3.44 -2.11 2.56
CA ILE A 17 -3.51 -1.24 3.73
C ILE A 17 -4.97 -0.93 4.03
N GLU A 18 -5.40 -1.18 5.26
CA GLU A 18 -6.61 -0.59 5.83
C GLU A 18 -6.27 0.83 6.28
N VAL A 19 -6.84 1.81 5.59
CA VAL A 19 -6.49 3.22 5.78
C VAL A 19 -7.28 3.81 6.94
N SER A 20 -6.57 4.28 7.96
CA SER A 20 -7.16 4.93 9.12
C SER A 20 -7.16 6.46 9.01
N LYS A 21 -6.24 7.03 8.20
CA LYS A 21 -6.12 8.48 8.04
C LYS A 21 -5.46 8.88 6.73
N TYR A 22 -6.09 9.83 6.04
CA TYR A 22 -5.49 10.57 4.94
C TYR A 22 -4.94 11.93 5.42
N ASP A 23 -4.03 12.51 4.66
CA ASP A 23 -3.70 13.93 4.77
C ASP A 23 -4.62 14.81 3.90
N SER A 24 -4.34 16.11 3.84
CA SER A 24 -5.13 17.09 3.09
C SER A 24 -5.09 16.90 1.58
N GLU A 25 -4.12 16.13 1.07
CA GLU A 25 -3.93 15.84 -0.35
C GLU A 25 -4.44 14.42 -0.70
N TYR A 26 -5.19 13.79 0.21
CA TYR A 26 -5.67 12.41 0.08
C TYR A 26 -4.56 11.34 0.01
N ASN A 27 -3.33 11.67 0.43
CA ASN A 27 -2.30 10.65 0.60
C ASN A 27 -2.51 9.89 1.91
N ILE A 28 -2.14 8.61 1.93
CA ILE A 28 -2.25 7.75 3.12
C ILE A 28 -1.23 8.20 4.16
N LYS A 29 -1.71 8.75 5.28
CA LYS A 29 -0.87 9.17 6.40
C LYS A 29 -0.63 8.03 7.38
N GLU A 30 -1.70 7.28 7.67
CA GLU A 30 -1.68 6.16 8.63
C GLU A 30 -2.60 5.02 8.19
N GLY A 31 -2.20 3.80 8.54
CA GLY A 31 -3.02 2.61 8.31
C GLY A 31 -2.46 1.35 8.95
N LYS A 32 -3.15 0.23 8.69
CA LYS A 32 -2.77 -1.12 9.11
C LYS A 32 -2.48 -1.96 7.87
N VAL A 33 -1.29 -2.55 7.80
CA VAL A 33 -0.94 -3.49 6.74
C VAL A 33 -1.67 -4.82 7.00
N LEU A 34 -2.58 -5.19 6.09
CA LEU A 34 -3.34 -6.44 6.13
C LEU A 34 -2.61 -7.57 5.40
N ALA A 35 -1.93 -7.23 4.30
CA ALA A 35 -1.10 -8.17 3.52
C ALA A 35 0.10 -7.44 2.90
N ASN A 36 1.19 -8.17 2.65
CA ASN A 36 2.35 -7.69 1.92
C ASN A 36 2.92 -8.79 1.03
N SER A 37 3.40 -8.45 -0.17
CA SER A 37 4.04 -9.39 -1.09
C SER A 37 4.90 -8.65 -2.11
N PRO A 38 6.01 -9.22 -2.60
CA PRO A 38 6.68 -8.68 -3.80
C PRO A 38 5.81 -8.78 -5.07
N PHE A 39 4.77 -9.63 -5.08
CA PHE A 39 3.90 -9.87 -6.23
C PHE A 39 2.52 -9.22 -6.05
N LYS A 40 2.17 -8.28 -6.95
CA LYS A 40 0.87 -7.57 -6.93
C LYS A 40 -0.34 -8.51 -6.95
N SER A 41 -0.23 -9.65 -7.66
CA SER A 41 -1.29 -10.66 -7.77
C SER A 41 -1.69 -11.25 -6.42
N GLU A 42 -0.74 -11.43 -5.49
CA GLU A 42 -1.04 -11.95 -4.17
C GLU A 42 -1.80 -10.94 -3.31
N ILE A 43 -1.54 -9.65 -3.51
CA ILE A 43 -2.28 -8.58 -2.86
C ILE A 43 -3.73 -8.51 -3.37
N TYR A 44 -3.94 -8.65 -4.67
CA TYR A 44 -5.30 -8.74 -5.23
C TYR A 44 -6.05 -9.97 -4.71
N ARG A 45 -5.38 -11.12 -4.59
CA ARG A 45 -5.99 -12.31 -3.99
C ARG A 45 -6.36 -12.07 -2.52
N ALA A 46 -5.49 -11.39 -1.76
CA ALA A 46 -5.76 -11.05 -0.37
C ALA A 46 -6.94 -10.05 -0.23
N LEU A 47 -7.05 -9.08 -1.14
CA LEU A 47 -8.13 -8.08 -1.16
C LEU A 47 -9.52 -8.71 -1.15
N LEU A 48 -9.69 -9.85 -1.83
CA LEU A 48 -10.98 -10.57 -1.90
C LEU A 48 -11.51 -10.99 -0.51
N ASN A 49 -10.63 -11.09 0.49
CA ASN A 49 -11.00 -11.45 1.86
C ASN A 49 -11.41 -10.24 2.72
N TYR A 50 -11.35 -9.01 2.19
CA TYR A 50 -11.59 -7.78 2.95
C TYR A 50 -12.60 -6.88 2.24
N THR A 51 -13.90 -7.17 2.41
CA THR A 51 -14.99 -6.34 1.88
C THR A 51 -15.44 -5.26 2.88
N GLY A 52 -15.91 -4.11 2.39
CA GLY A 52 -16.52 -3.05 3.22
C GLY A 52 -15.55 -2.24 4.08
N LYS A 53 -14.24 -2.38 3.83
CA LYS A 53 -13.19 -1.61 4.51
C LYS A 53 -12.67 -0.49 3.61
N ASN A 54 -12.15 0.56 4.23
CA ASN A 54 -11.40 1.59 3.52
C ASN A 54 -9.99 1.06 3.21
N LEU A 55 -9.80 0.54 2.00
CA LEU A 55 -8.59 -0.18 1.60
C LEU A 55 -7.83 0.56 0.52
N ALA A 56 -6.50 0.46 0.56
CA ALA A 56 -5.60 0.93 -0.48
C ALA A 56 -4.55 -0.14 -0.80
N ILE A 57 -4.12 -0.16 -2.07
CA ILE A 57 -2.98 -0.97 -2.53
C ILE A 57 -1.84 -0.03 -2.86
N GLU A 58 -0.70 -0.21 -2.19
CA GLU A 58 0.47 0.65 -2.32
C GLU A 58 1.72 -0.16 -2.64
N TYR A 59 2.53 0.32 -3.59
CA TYR A 59 3.88 -0.18 -3.79
C TYR A 59 4.87 0.70 -3.03
N VAL A 60 5.64 0.11 -2.12
CA VAL A 60 6.61 0.83 -1.27
C VAL A 60 8.05 0.57 -1.70
N GLY A 61 8.30 0.54 -3.00
CA GLY A 61 9.64 0.57 -3.59
C GLY A 61 9.94 1.91 -4.25
N GLU A 62 11.18 2.08 -4.68
CA GLU A 62 11.59 3.21 -5.50
C GLU A 62 11.34 2.88 -6.97
N LEU A 63 10.56 3.73 -7.65
CA LEU A 63 10.48 3.65 -9.10
C LEU A 63 11.71 4.35 -9.70
N PRO A 64 12.33 3.79 -10.76
CA PRO A 64 13.37 4.49 -11.50
C PRO A 64 12.87 5.87 -11.93
N LYS A 65 13.73 6.90 -11.81
CA LYS A 65 13.36 8.31 -12.11
C LYS A 65 12.83 8.53 -13.52
N GLU A 66 13.20 7.66 -14.46
CA GLU A 66 12.83 7.73 -15.86
C GLU A 66 11.59 6.88 -16.19
N MET A 67 10.96 6.28 -15.18
CA MET A 67 9.81 5.39 -15.35
C MET A 67 8.52 6.08 -14.95
N ALA A 68 7.53 6.02 -15.83
CA ALA A 68 6.14 6.32 -15.51
C ALA A 68 5.34 5.00 -15.49
N VAL A 69 4.56 4.79 -14.43
CA VAL A 69 3.61 3.68 -14.34
C VAL A 69 2.22 4.25 -14.57
N LEU A 70 1.55 3.77 -15.62
CA LEU A 70 0.14 4.03 -15.87
C LEU A 70 -0.67 2.86 -15.28
N LEU A 71 -1.70 3.18 -14.50
CA LEU A 71 -2.56 2.23 -13.79
C LEU A 71 -3.98 2.27 -14.35
#